data_AF-A0A542QS24-F1
#
_entry.id   AF-A0A542QS24-F1
#
_cell.length_a   1.000
_cell.length_b   1.000
_cell.length_c   1.000
_cell.angle_alpha   90.00
_cell.angle_beta   90.00
_cell.angle_gamma   90.00
#
_symmetry.space_group_name_H-M   'P 1'
#
loop_
_entity.id
_entity.type
_entity.pdbx_description
1 polymer ?
#
loop_
_entity_poly.entity_id
_entity_poly.type
_entity_poly.pdbx_seq_one_letter_code
_entity_poly.pdbx_strand_id
1 'polypeptide(L)'
;MFEIRIVCATTDADRIVVALDDAFNAGTIAGYPDCDGKQQRLYLYADHKDAPTRPISEWPGLTEAYATAPDAPSELNWLCDREPHERDREWWLRRAAVVDRMATGLAPGCTATEEQALDIARKLKALDDAAVICDPRAYVRQQYARWATDHH
;
A
#
# COMPACT_ATOMS: atom_id res chain seq x y z
N MET A 1 -15.57 9.09 6.65
CA MET A 1 -16.05 9.77 7.87
C MET A 1 -16.45 8.74 8.90
N PHE A 2 -15.86 8.81 10.10
CA PHE A 2 -16.17 7.97 11.24
C PHE A 2 -16.13 8.81 12.54
N GLU A 3 -16.75 8.30 13.60
CA GLU A 3 -16.81 8.97 14.91
C GLU A 3 -15.77 8.36 15.86
N ILE A 4 -14.99 9.20 16.53
CA ILE A 4 -14.04 8.80 17.57
C ILE A 4 -14.55 9.32 18.92
N ARG A 5 -14.59 8.43 19.92
CA ARG A 5 -14.94 8.74 21.31
C ARG A 5 -13.81 8.31 22.22
N ILE A 6 -13.29 9.26 23.01
CA ILE A 6 -12.18 9.00 23.92
C ILE A 6 -12.56 9.46 25.32
N VAL A 7 -12.33 8.62 26.32
CA VAL A 7 -12.36 9.00 27.73
C VAL A 7 -10.92 9.02 28.21
N CYS A 8 -10.44 10.18 28.64
CA CYS A 8 -9.05 10.37 29.05
C CYS A 8 -8.98 11.21 30.33
N ALA A 9 -7.82 11.22 30.98
CA ALA A 9 -7.58 12.17 32.06
C ALA A 9 -7.53 13.60 31.50
N THR A 10 -8.03 14.57 32.26
CA THR A 10 -8.06 15.98 31.83
C THR A 10 -6.65 16.51 31.49
N THR A 11 -5.60 15.98 32.14
CA THR A 11 -4.20 16.33 31.88
C THR A 11 -3.67 15.82 30.54
N ASP A 12 -4.28 14.78 29.97
CA ASP A 12 -3.87 14.17 28.70
C ASP A 12 -4.66 14.73 27.50
N ALA A 13 -5.71 15.51 27.75
CA ALA A 13 -6.64 15.97 26.73
C ALA A 13 -5.92 16.74 25.61
N ASP A 14 -5.08 17.72 25.93
CA ASP A 14 -4.37 18.53 24.93
C ASP A 14 -3.43 17.68 24.07
N ARG A 15 -2.71 16.73 24.67
CA ARG A 15 -1.81 15.83 23.95
C ARG A 15 -2.60 14.92 23.01
N ILE A 16 -3.75 14.43 23.45
CA ILE A 16 -4.63 13.57 22.63
C ILE A 16 -5.22 14.38 21.47
N VAL A 17 -5.65 15.62 21.70
CA VAL A 17 -6.15 16.53 20.65
C VAL A 17 -5.08 16.74 19.59
N VAL A 18 -3.85 17.09 19.97
CA VAL A 18 -2.74 17.27 19.00
C VAL A 18 -2.48 16.00 18.20
N ALA A 19 -2.42 14.84 18.86
CA ALA A 19 -2.19 13.57 18.17
C ALA A 19 -3.32 13.20 17.19
N LEU A 20 -4.57 13.51 17.54
CA LEU A 20 -5.73 13.29 16.67
C LEU A 20 -5.72 14.23 15.47
N ASP A 21 -5.43 15.50 15.70
CA ASP A 21 -5.32 16.51 14.64
C ASP A 21 -4.16 16.20 13.70
N ASP A 22 -3.07 15.60 14.19
CA ASP A 22 -1.96 15.12 13.38
C ASP A 22 -2.32 13.89 12.53
N ALA A 23 -3.13 12.96 13.06
CA ALA A 23 -3.45 11.70 12.39
C ALA A 23 -4.66 11.77 11.44
N PHE A 24 -5.63 12.64 11.71
CA PHE A 24 -6.92 12.66 11.02
C PHE A 24 -7.30 14.06 10.53
N ASN A 25 -8.11 14.12 9.48
CA ASN A 25 -8.84 15.33 9.15
C ASN A 25 -9.99 15.42 10.16
N ALA A 26 -9.70 15.97 11.34
CA ALA A 26 -10.65 16.10 12.42
C ALA A 26 -11.47 17.39 12.26
N GLY A 27 -12.80 17.28 12.43
CA GLY A 27 -13.63 18.45 12.70
C GLY A 27 -13.39 18.99 14.12
N THR A 28 -14.11 20.04 14.49
CA THR A 28 -14.06 20.61 15.85
C THR A 28 -14.26 19.53 16.92
N ILE A 29 -13.27 19.37 17.81
CA ILE A 29 -13.30 18.40 18.90
C ILE A 29 -14.15 18.97 20.03
N ALA A 30 -15.25 18.29 20.39
CA ALA A 30 -16.08 18.64 21.52
C ALA A 30 -15.61 17.90 22.77
N GLY A 31 -15.16 18.65 23.77
CA GLY A 31 -14.76 18.12 25.07
C GLY A 31 -15.82 18.35 26.14
N TYR A 32 -16.22 17.29 26.83
CA TYR A 32 -17.11 17.35 27.98
C TYR A 32 -16.42 16.77 29.21
N PRO A 33 -16.26 17.55 30.30
CA PRO A 33 -15.77 17.00 31.56
C PRO A 33 -16.80 16.01 32.15
N ASP A 34 -16.31 14.94 32.76
CA ASP A 34 -17.16 14.07 33.57
C ASP A 34 -17.52 14.77 34.90
N CYS A 35 -18.53 14.26 35.59
CA CYS A 35 -19.07 14.84 36.84
C CYS A 35 -18.02 15.04 37.94
N ASP A 36 -16.94 14.26 37.95
CA ASP A 36 -15.83 14.32 38.92
C ASP A 36 -14.65 15.21 38.45
N GLY A 37 -14.69 15.78 37.23
CA GLY A 37 -13.67 16.69 36.69
C GLY A 37 -12.28 16.08 36.41
N LYS A 38 -12.04 14.82 36.82
CA LYS A 38 -10.79 14.08 36.61
C LYS A 38 -10.66 13.46 35.23
N GLN A 39 -11.80 13.23 34.58
CA GLN A 39 -11.87 12.64 33.25
C GLN A 39 -12.59 13.58 32.29
N GLN A 40 -12.15 13.55 31.04
CA GLN A 40 -12.72 14.30 29.95
C GLN A 40 -13.08 13.36 28.82
N ARG A 41 -14.29 13.55 28.28
CA ARG A 41 -14.79 12.83 27.12
C ARG A 41 -14.62 13.70 25.89
N LEU A 42 -13.87 13.22 24.92
CA LEU A 42 -13.65 13.88 23.64
C LEU A 42 -14.48 13.19 22.57
N TYR A 43 -15.24 13.98 21.83
CA TYR A 43 -16.02 13.54 20.68
C TYR A 43 -15.54 14.27 19.44
N LEU A 44 -15.24 13.52 18.38
CA LEU A 44 -14.93 14.11 17.09
C LEU A 44 -15.45 13.25 15.93
N TYR A 45 -15.83 13.95 14.87
CA TYR A 45 -15.94 13.35 13.55
C TYR A 45 -14.59 13.49 12.86
N ALA A 46 -14.12 12.36 12.33
CA ALA A 46 -12.84 12.27 11.67
C ALA A 46 -13.01 11.68 10.27
N ASP A 47 -12.28 12.24 9.33
CA ASP A 47 -11.93 11.59 8.08
C ASP A 47 -10.47 11.16 8.14
N HIS A 48 -10.11 10.13 7.37
CA HIS A 48 -8.70 9.83 7.17
C HIS A 48 -8.03 11.10 6.63
N LYS A 49 -6.88 11.49 7.21
CA LYS A 49 -5.99 12.36 6.45
C LYS A 49 -5.69 11.61 5.16
N ASP A 50 -5.86 12.30 4.04
CA ASP A 50 -5.29 11.81 2.80
C ASP A 50 -3.84 11.48 3.13
N ALA A 51 -3.50 10.20 3.01
CA ALA A 51 -2.13 9.80 3.14
C ALA A 51 -1.29 10.71 2.25
N PRO A 52 -0.04 11.01 2.57
CA PRO A 52 0.85 11.63 1.61
C PRO A 52 0.87 10.71 0.39
N THR A 53 0.04 11.05 -0.58
CA THR A 53 0.00 10.47 -1.90
C THR A 53 1.29 11.01 -2.46
N ARG A 54 2.37 10.25 -2.29
CA ARG A 54 3.56 10.45 -3.12
C ARG A 54 3.00 10.61 -4.53
N PRO A 55 3.23 11.75 -5.19
CA PRO A 55 2.61 12.00 -6.46
C PRO A 55 2.98 10.84 -7.37
N ILE A 56 1.98 10.15 -7.92
CA ILE A 56 2.14 9.05 -8.88
C ILE A 56 2.97 9.52 -10.10
N SER A 57 3.16 10.83 -10.25
CA SER A 57 4.03 11.51 -11.22
C SER A 57 5.51 11.10 -11.21
N GLU A 58 6.03 10.48 -10.14
CA GLU A 58 7.42 9.99 -10.10
C GLU A 58 7.58 8.50 -10.41
N TRP A 59 6.49 7.79 -10.68
CA TRP A 59 6.53 6.34 -10.80
C TRP A 59 6.63 5.95 -12.28
N PRO A 60 7.52 4.98 -12.61
CA PRO A 60 7.72 4.61 -14.00
C PRO A 60 6.41 4.11 -14.61
N GLY A 61 6.16 4.54 -15.85
CA GLY A 61 5.01 4.06 -16.62
C GLY A 61 5.09 2.55 -16.85
N LEU A 62 3.97 1.94 -17.23
CA LEU A 62 3.88 0.49 -17.54
C LEU A 62 4.99 0.01 -18.49
N THR A 63 5.17 0.72 -19.61
CA THR A 63 6.15 0.38 -20.63
C THR A 63 7.58 0.58 -20.14
N GLU A 64 7.81 1.62 -19.34
CA GLU A 64 9.14 1.96 -18.82
C GLU A 64 9.58 0.95 -17.76
N ALA A 65 8.70 0.62 -16.80
CA ALA A 65 8.99 -0.31 -15.72
C ALA A 65 9.35 -1.71 -16.22
N TYR A 66 8.80 -2.13 -17.36
CA TYR A 66 8.96 -3.47 -17.91
C TYR A 66 9.81 -3.51 -19.19
N ALA A 67 10.51 -2.44 -19.53
CA ALA A 67 11.27 -2.34 -20.79
C ALA A 67 12.34 -3.44 -20.92
N THR A 68 12.94 -3.86 -19.81
CA THR A 68 13.98 -4.90 -19.76
C THR A 68 13.45 -6.25 -19.27
N ALA A 69 12.14 -6.38 -19.06
CA ALA A 69 11.56 -7.61 -18.53
C ALA A 69 11.65 -8.76 -19.53
N PRO A 70 12.03 -9.99 -19.09
CA PRO A 70 12.00 -11.16 -19.95
C PRO A 70 10.58 -11.49 -20.44
N ASP A 71 10.49 -12.30 -21.50
CA ASP A 71 9.19 -12.70 -22.05
C ASP A 71 8.35 -13.46 -21.03
N ALA A 72 7.02 -13.30 -21.11
CA ALA A 72 6.12 -13.88 -20.12
C ALA A 72 6.20 -15.41 -20.04
N PRO A 73 6.27 -16.17 -21.14
CA PRO A 73 6.49 -17.62 -21.07
C PRO A 73 7.75 -18.04 -20.30
N SER A 74 8.90 -17.40 -20.57
CA SER A 74 10.15 -17.70 -19.85
C SER A 74 10.05 -17.37 -18.36
N GLU A 75 9.44 -16.24 -18.00
CA GLU A 75 9.18 -15.89 -16.60
C GLU A 75 8.26 -16.90 -15.92
N LEU A 76 7.17 -17.31 -16.58
CA LEU A 76 6.24 -18.30 -16.03
C LEU A 76 6.89 -19.66 -15.81
N ASN A 77 7.75 -20.11 -16.73
CA ASN A 77 8.53 -21.34 -16.56
C ASN A 77 9.46 -21.23 -15.35
N TRP A 78 10.22 -20.14 -15.24
CA TRP A 78 11.10 -19.90 -14.08
C TRP A 78 10.34 -19.89 -12.76
N LEU A 79 9.12 -19.33 -12.74
CA LEU A 79 8.27 -19.31 -11.56
C LEU A 79 7.74 -20.70 -11.17
N CYS A 80 7.44 -21.54 -12.16
CA CYS A 80 6.94 -22.91 -11.98
C CYS A 80 8.02 -23.87 -11.48
N ASP A 81 9.28 -23.68 -11.89
CA ASP A 81 10.40 -24.54 -11.52
C ASP A 81 10.81 -24.41 -10.04
N ARG A 82 10.30 -23.41 -9.31
CA ARG A 82 10.63 -23.16 -7.90
C ARG A 82 9.68 -23.83 -6.91
N GLU A 83 10.27 -24.55 -5.97
CA GLU A 83 9.56 -25.18 -4.87
C GLU A 83 9.01 -24.14 -3.87
N PRO A 84 7.93 -24.44 -3.13
CA PRO A 84 7.30 -23.49 -2.21
C PRO A 84 8.25 -22.83 -1.20
N HIS A 85 9.27 -23.54 -0.74
CA HIS A 85 10.25 -23.05 0.24
C HIS A 85 11.34 -22.16 -0.38
N GLU A 86 11.46 -22.15 -1.71
CA GLU A 86 12.42 -21.33 -2.47
C GLU A 86 11.81 -20.01 -2.96
N ARG A 87 10.52 -19.78 -2.65
CA ARG A 87 9.76 -18.60 -3.08
C ARG A 87 10.04 -17.43 -2.15
N ASP A 88 11.16 -16.78 -2.42
CA ASP A 88 11.59 -15.56 -1.74
C ASP A 88 10.90 -14.30 -2.29
N ARG A 89 11.38 -13.14 -1.84
CA ARG A 89 10.87 -11.84 -2.29
C ARG A 89 11.04 -11.62 -3.79
N GLU A 90 12.14 -12.08 -4.40
CA GLU A 90 12.35 -11.96 -5.84
C GLU A 90 11.28 -12.73 -6.60
N TRP A 91 10.99 -13.95 -6.16
CA TRP A 91 9.93 -14.76 -6.76
C TRP A 91 8.57 -14.04 -6.71
N TRP A 92 8.22 -13.43 -5.58
CA TRP A 92 6.98 -12.68 -5.45
C TRP A 92 6.96 -11.42 -6.33
N LEU A 93 8.08 -10.71 -6.43
CA LEU A 93 8.20 -9.51 -7.26
C LEU A 93 8.07 -9.84 -8.74
N ARG A 94 8.77 -10.87 -9.23
CA ARG A 94 8.71 -11.33 -10.63
C ARG A 94 7.34 -11.89 -10.98
N ARG A 95 6.70 -12.62 -10.06
CA ARG A 95 5.31 -13.08 -10.19
C ARG A 95 4.34 -11.91 -10.32
N ALA A 96 4.47 -10.89 -9.48
CA ALA A 96 3.61 -9.72 -9.54
C ALA A 96 3.79 -8.95 -10.87
N ALA A 97 5.03 -8.79 -11.32
CA ALA A 97 5.37 -8.10 -12.56
C ALA A 97 4.84 -8.83 -13.81
N VAL A 98 5.01 -10.14 -13.93
CA VAL A 98 4.51 -10.89 -15.09
C VAL A 98 2.97 -10.87 -15.15
N VAL A 99 2.28 -10.99 -14.02
CA VAL A 99 0.82 -10.95 -13.98
C VAL A 99 0.27 -9.54 -14.27
N ASP A 100 0.94 -8.47 -13.83
CA ASP A 100 0.58 -7.10 -14.19
C ASP A 100 0.73 -6.84 -15.71
N ARG A 101 1.76 -7.43 -16.34
CA ARG A 101 1.93 -7.37 -17.81
C ARG A 101 0.86 -8.15 -18.55
N MET A 102 0.48 -9.33 -18.06
CA MET A 102 -0.61 -10.14 -18.62
C MET A 102 -1.96 -9.43 -18.53
N ALA A 103 -2.22 -8.72 -17.42
CA ALA A 103 -3.45 -7.94 -17.24
C ALA A 103 -3.52 -6.68 -18.11
N THR A 104 -2.38 -6.08 -18.45
CA THR A 104 -2.31 -4.88 -19.31
C THR A 104 -2.12 -5.18 -20.80
N GLY A 105 -2.01 -6.46 -21.18
CA GLY A 105 -1.78 -6.86 -22.56
C GLY A 105 -0.36 -6.64 -23.07
N LEU A 106 0.60 -6.33 -22.18
CA LEU A 106 2.03 -6.23 -22.51
C LEU A 106 2.70 -7.61 -22.69
N ALA A 107 2.01 -8.68 -22.34
CA ALA A 107 2.45 -10.06 -22.52
C ALA A 107 1.63 -10.75 -23.63
N PRO A 108 2.08 -10.73 -24.90
CA PRO A 108 1.34 -11.36 -25.99
C PRO A 108 1.21 -12.88 -25.75
N GLY A 109 -0.01 -13.41 -25.89
CA GLY A 109 -0.29 -14.84 -25.71
C GLY A 109 -0.50 -15.30 -24.26
N CYS A 110 -0.33 -14.41 -23.27
CA CYS A 110 -0.59 -14.71 -21.87
C CYS A 110 -1.57 -13.69 -21.30
N THR A 111 -2.68 -14.15 -20.71
CA THR A 111 -3.71 -13.26 -20.16
C THR A 111 -3.93 -13.52 -18.67
N ALA A 112 -4.17 -12.43 -17.94
CA ALA A 112 -4.58 -12.44 -16.56
C ALA A 112 -5.66 -11.37 -16.39
N THR A 113 -6.53 -11.52 -15.39
CA THR A 113 -7.50 -10.48 -15.07
C THR A 113 -6.85 -9.34 -14.29
N GLU A 114 -7.41 -8.14 -14.36
CA GLU A 114 -6.95 -7.01 -13.53
C GLU A 114 -7.05 -7.33 -12.03
N GLU A 115 -8.06 -8.09 -11.63
CA GLU A 115 -8.25 -8.55 -10.26
C GLU A 115 -7.12 -9.47 -9.80
N GLN A 116 -6.68 -10.41 -10.64
CA GLN A 116 -5.54 -11.28 -10.34
C GLN A 116 -4.25 -10.48 -10.16
N ALA A 117 -4.00 -9.51 -11.03
CA ALA A 117 -2.84 -8.62 -10.90
C ALA A 117 -2.90 -7.81 -9.59
N LEU A 118 -4.08 -7.31 -9.24
CA LEU A 118 -4.28 -6.53 -8.02
C LEU A 118 -4.10 -7.38 -6.75
N ASP A 119 -4.62 -8.61 -6.72
CA ASP A 119 -4.46 -9.52 -5.58
C ASP A 119 -2.99 -9.87 -5.32
N ILE A 120 -2.25 -10.22 -6.39
CA ILE A 120 -0.82 -10.55 -6.26
C ILE A 120 -0.02 -9.31 -5.84
N ALA A 121 -0.34 -8.13 -6.38
CA ALA A 121 0.30 -6.88 -5.98
C ALA A 121 0.07 -6.56 -4.49
N ARG A 122 -1.12 -6.82 -3.96
CA ARG A 122 -1.42 -6.67 -2.52
C ARG A 122 -0.61 -7.65 -1.68
N LYS A 123 -0.45 -8.91 -2.12
CA LYS A 123 0.37 -9.91 -1.42
C LYS A 123 1.83 -9.50 -1.35
N LEU A 124 2.41 -9.02 -2.44
CA LEU A 124 3.79 -8.50 -2.44
C LEU A 124 3.92 -7.30 -1.49
N LYS A 125 3.01 -6.33 -1.59
CA LYS A 125 3.03 -5.14 -0.72
C LYS A 125 2.91 -5.49 0.77
N ALA A 126 2.09 -6.49 1.10
CA ALA A 126 1.95 -6.99 2.47
C ALA A 126 3.21 -7.72 2.94
N LEU A 127 3.86 -8.49 2.06
CA LEU A 127 5.14 -9.15 2.35
C LEU A 127 6.25 -8.14 2.65
N ASP A 128 6.23 -6.99 1.96
CA ASP A 128 7.20 -5.90 2.15
C ASP A 128 6.89 -4.99 3.36
N ASP A 129 5.82 -5.27 4.12
CA ASP A 129 5.27 -4.43 5.19
C ASP A 129 5.22 -2.94 4.81
N ALA A 130 4.92 -2.67 3.52
CA ALA A 130 4.99 -1.33 2.99
C ALA A 130 3.77 -0.54 3.50
N ALA A 131 3.99 0.31 4.51
CA ALA A 131 3.00 1.24 5.05
C ALA A 131 2.51 2.30 4.04
N VAL A 132 3.10 2.33 2.83
CA VAL A 132 2.75 3.29 1.78
C VAL A 132 1.29 3.08 1.34
N ILE A 133 0.49 4.14 1.43
CA ILE A 133 -0.87 4.18 0.91
C ILE A 133 -0.75 4.56 -0.57
N CYS A 134 -0.58 3.55 -1.42
CA CYS A 134 -0.40 3.71 -2.85
C CYS A 134 -1.09 2.58 -3.62
N ASP A 135 -1.36 2.82 -4.91
CA ASP A 135 -1.86 1.80 -5.82
C ASP A 135 -0.92 0.58 -5.81
N PRO A 136 -1.40 -0.63 -5.47
CA PRO A 136 -0.55 -1.82 -5.37
C PRO A 136 0.16 -2.17 -6.68
N ARG A 137 -0.48 -1.96 -7.84
CA ARG A 137 0.12 -2.31 -9.14
C ARG A 137 1.23 -1.33 -9.49
N ALA A 138 1.03 -0.06 -9.18
CA ALA A 138 2.04 0.97 -9.37
C ALA A 138 3.22 0.78 -8.38
N TYR A 139 2.98 0.23 -7.19
CA TYR A 139 4.04 -0.23 -6.27
C TYR A 139 4.90 -1.35 -6.90
N VAL A 140 4.26 -2.37 -7.49
CA VAL A 140 4.97 -3.46 -8.20
C VAL A 140 5.90 -2.91 -9.28
N ARG A 141 5.41 -1.98 -10.12
CA ARG A 141 6.20 -1.36 -11.20
C ARG A 141 7.43 -0.63 -10.67
N GLN A 142 7.27 0.15 -9.61
CA GLN A 142 8.38 0.84 -8.96
C GLN A 142 9.42 -0.14 -8.41
N GLN A 143 8.97 -1.18 -7.69
CA GLN A 143 9.87 -2.17 -7.10
C GLN A 143 10.60 -2.98 -8.17
N TYR A 144 9.91 -3.34 -9.25
CA TYR A 144 10.49 -4.09 -10.37
C TYR A 144 11.52 -3.25 -11.12
N ALA A 145 11.22 -1.98 -11.42
CA ALA A 145 12.18 -1.08 -12.09
C ALA A 145 13.46 -0.87 -11.28
N ARG A 146 13.35 -0.76 -9.94
CA ARG A 146 14.50 -0.68 -9.04
C ARG A 146 15.31 -1.98 -9.06
N TRP A 147 14.63 -3.11 -8.86
CA TRP A 147 15.28 -4.42 -8.88
C TRP A 147 16.01 -4.70 -10.20
N ALA A 148 15.38 -4.37 -11.33
CA ALA A 148 15.98 -4.52 -12.65
C ALA A 148 17.22 -3.65 -12.84
N THR A 149 17.26 -2.44 -12.25
CA THR A 149 18.45 -1.59 -12.30
C THR A 149 19.61 -2.17 -11.48
N ASP A 150 19.33 -2.81 -10.35
CA ASP A 150 20.35 -3.39 -9.47
C ASP A 150 20.90 -4.75 -9.96
N HIS A 151 20.18 -5.43 -10.86
CA HIS A 151 20.51 -6.78 -11.36
C HIS A 151 20.93 -6.82 -12.84
N HIS A 152 21.19 -5.66 -13.44
CA HIS A 152 21.75 -5.48 -14.79
C HIS A 152 23.22 -5.04 -14.72
#